data_AF-A0A1I4Y4U7-F1
#
_entry.id   AF-A0A1I4Y4U7-F1
#
_cell.length_a   1.000
_cell.length_b   1.000
_cell.length_c   1.000
_cell.angle_alpha   90.00
_cell.angle_beta   90.00
_cell.angle_gamma   90.00
#
_symmetry.space_group_name_H-M   'P 1'
#
loop_
_entity.id
_entity.type
_entity.pdbx_description
1 polymer ?
#
loop_
_entity_poly.entity_id
_entity_poly.type
_entity_poly.pdbx_seq_one_letter_code
_entity_poly.pdbx_strand_id
1 'polypeptide(L)'
;MKLIVIKIENGVKRINNQNVDEVIKGLNPNFIDVKEIKRIFEEINSEEDLIDELKKISNKRTLSTILRYIVHIGNLSIYHANLILDKVLI
;
A
#
# COMPACT_ATOMS: atom_id res chain seq x y z
N MET A 1 7.28 -16.42 0.64
CA MET A 1 8.00 -15.19 1.03
C MET A 1 6.97 -14.11 1.26
N LYS A 2 6.95 -13.44 2.41
CA LYS A 2 6.06 -12.28 2.64
C LYS A 2 6.72 -11.03 2.05
N LEU A 3 6.00 -10.28 1.23
CA LEU A 3 6.47 -9.04 0.61
C LEU A 3 6.19 -7.84 1.51
N ILE A 4 5.14 -7.93 2.34
CA ILE A 4 4.76 -6.90 3.30
C ILE A 4 5.05 -7.38 4.73
N VAL A 5 5.88 -6.63 5.45
CA VAL A 5 6.20 -6.83 6.86
C VAL A 5 5.64 -5.65 7.64
N ILE A 6 4.69 -5.91 8.53
CA ILE A 6 4.08 -4.90 9.39
C ILE A 6 4.57 -5.09 10.83
N LYS A 7 5.00 -3.99 11.46
CA LYS A 7 5.46 -3.96 12.85
C LYS A 7 4.88 -2.74 13.57
N ILE A 8 4.74 -2.85 14.88
CA ILE A 8 4.46 -1.70 15.75
C ILE A 8 5.69 -1.50 16.63
N GLU A 9 6.39 -0.39 16.44
CA GLU A 9 7.60 -0.04 17.18
C GLU A 9 7.34 1.25 17.96
N ASN A 10 7.44 1.21 19.29
CA ASN A 10 7.17 2.35 20.17
C ASN A 10 5.78 3.00 19.93
N GLY A 11 4.77 2.18 19.65
CA GLY A 11 3.40 2.65 19.35
C GLY A 11 3.20 3.17 17.92
N VAL A 12 4.22 3.14 17.07
CA VAL A 12 4.15 3.60 15.67
C VAL A 12 4.08 2.40 14.74
N LYS A 13 3.03 2.35 13.90
CA LYS A 13 2.89 1.34 12.85
C LYS A 13 3.88 1.60 11.72
N ARG A 14 4.58 0.54 11.31
CA ARG A 14 5.52 0.55 10.20
C ARG A 14 5.23 -0.58 9.23
N ILE A 15 5.30 -0.28 7.94
CA ILE A 15 5.18 -1.24 6.85
C ILE A 15 6.50 -1.20 6.08
N ASN A 16 7.20 -2.33 6.02
CA ASN A 16 8.53 -2.44 5.42
C ASN A 16 9.48 -1.32 5.88
N ASN A 17 9.50 -1.10 7.21
CA ASN A 17 10.27 -0.09 7.94
C ASN A 17 9.86 1.38 7.71
N GLN A 18 8.78 1.65 6.98
CA GLN A 18 8.25 3.00 6.80
C GLN A 18 7.00 3.26 7.64
N ASN A 19 6.93 4.43 8.26
CA ASN A 19 5.70 4.94 8.87
C ASN A 19 4.85 5.70 7.82
N VAL A 20 3.62 6.07 8.19
CA VAL A 20 2.68 6.72 7.27
C VAL A 20 3.19 8.07 6.75
N ASP A 21 3.88 8.85 7.58
CA ASP A 21 4.40 10.17 7.20
C ASP A 21 5.53 10.04 6.17
N GLU A 22 6.38 9.01 6.31
CA GLU A 22 7.43 8.67 5.34
C GLU A 22 6.83 8.25 4.00
N VAL A 23 5.75 7.48 4.01
CA VAL A 23 5.02 7.06 2.79
C VAL A 23 4.44 8.28 2.07
N ILE A 24 3.72 9.16 2.78
CA ILE A 24 3.01 10.29 2.14
C ILE A 24 3.95 11.41 1.66
N LYS A 25 5.11 11.59 2.30
CA LYS A 25 6.08 12.65 1.95
C LYS A 25 6.59 12.53 0.51
N GLY A 26 6.63 11.32 -0.05
CA GLY A 26 7.06 11.06 -1.42
C GLY A 26 5.96 11.18 -2.48
N LEU A 27 4.73 11.51 -2.10
CA LEU A 27 3.57 11.47 -3.00
C LEU A 27 3.28 12.84 -3.59
N ASN A 28 2.94 12.86 -4.88
CA ASN A 28 2.34 14.03 -5.50
C ASN A 28 0.80 13.90 -5.45
N PRO A 29 0.10 14.78 -4.69
CA PRO A 29 -1.34 14.67 -4.46
C PRO A 29 -2.19 14.88 -5.72
N ASN A 30 -1.62 15.44 -6.80
CA ASN A 30 -2.32 15.56 -8.09
C ASN A 30 -2.48 14.21 -8.80
N PHE A 31 -1.69 13.20 -8.41
CA PHE A 31 -1.68 11.89 -9.06
C PHE A 31 -2.11 10.74 -8.15
N ILE A 32 -2.13 10.97 -6.83
CA ILE A 32 -2.44 9.95 -5.82
C ILE A 32 -3.33 10.57 -4.75
N ASP A 33 -4.39 9.87 -4.38
CA ASP A 33 -5.23 10.23 -3.26
C ASP A 33 -4.52 9.89 -1.94
N VAL A 34 -3.87 10.90 -1.36
CA VAL A 34 -3.11 10.77 -0.11
C VAL A 34 -4.02 10.36 1.05
N LYS A 35 -5.30 10.78 1.05
CA LYS A 35 -6.25 10.37 2.10
C LYS A 35 -6.56 8.89 2.00
N GLU A 36 -6.73 8.38 0.78
CA GLU A 36 -6.96 6.95 0.54
C GLU A 36 -5.74 6.11 0.93
N ILE A 37 -4.52 6.53 0.58
CA ILE A 37 -3.27 5.88 1.04
C ILE A 37 -3.20 5.82 2.56
N LYS A 38 -3.43 6.96 3.23
CA LYS A 38 -3.38 7.04 4.69
C LYS A 38 -4.39 6.10 5.35
N ARG A 39 -5.63 6.11 4.86
CA ARG A 39 -6.70 5.21 5.32
C ARG A 39 -6.27 3.73 5.19
N ILE A 40 -5.81 3.33 4.01
CA ILE A 40 -5.38 1.94 3.77
C ILE A 40 -4.20 1.60 4.70
N PHE A 41 -3.20 2.47 4.80
CA PHE A 41 -2.04 2.24 5.67
C PHE A 41 -2.46 2.04 7.13
N GLU A 42 -3.43 2.80 7.64
CA GLU A 42 -3.91 2.69 9.01
C GLU A 42 -4.71 1.40 9.26
N GLU A 43 -5.51 0.94 8.28
CA GLU A 43 -6.39 -0.21 8.42
C GLU A 43 -5.67 -1.57 8.32
N ILE A 44 -4.61 -1.69 7.51
CA ILE A 44 -4.03 -3.01 7.15
C ILE A 44 -3.10 -3.59 8.23
N ASN A 45 -3.33 -4.81 8.70
CA ASN A 45 -2.47 -5.47 9.70
C ASN A 45 -1.69 -6.66 9.12
N SER A 46 -1.89 -6.94 7.83
CA SER A 46 -1.23 -8.00 7.09
C SER A 46 -1.12 -7.67 5.58
N GLU A 47 -0.40 -8.50 4.83
CA GLU A 47 -0.39 -8.44 3.36
C GLU A 47 -1.79 -8.72 2.77
N GLU A 48 -2.57 -9.60 3.41
CA GLU A 48 -3.93 -9.93 2.96
C GLU A 48 -4.87 -8.73 3.10
N ASP A 49 -4.80 -8.01 4.23
CA ASP A 49 -5.61 -6.81 4.42
C ASP A 49 -5.31 -5.75 3.34
N LEU A 50 -4.05 -5.63 2.91
CA LEU A 50 -3.68 -4.76 1.79
C LEU A 50 -4.35 -5.22 0.49
N ILE A 51 -4.30 -6.52 0.19
CA ILE A 51 -4.94 -7.08 -1.00
C ILE A 51 -6.45 -6.80 -0.97
N ASP A 52 -7.11 -7.06 0.16
CA ASP A 52 -8.54 -6.85 0.34
C ASP A 52 -8.94 -5.38 0.20
N GLU A 53 -8.18 -4.46 0.80
CA GLU A 53 -8.42 -3.02 0.64
C GLU A 53 -8.25 -2.56 -0.80
N LEU A 54 -7.24 -3.08 -1.50
CA LEU A 54 -7.01 -2.75 -2.92
C LEU A 54 -8.08 -3.35 -3.83
N LYS A 55 -8.60 -4.55 -3.53
CA LYS A 55 -9.74 -5.16 -4.24
C LYS A 55 -11.01 -4.31 -4.10
N LYS A 56 -11.25 -3.69 -2.94
CA LYS A 56 -12.41 -2.80 -2.74
C LYS A 56 -12.36 -1.55 -3.63
N ILE A 57 -11.17 -1.05 -3.94
CA ILE A 57 -10.98 0.17 -4.73
C ILE A 57 -10.65 -0.10 -6.21
N SER A 58 -10.31 -1.33 -6.60
CA SER A 58 -9.91 -1.70 -7.96
C SER A 58 -10.97 -1.36 -9.02
N ASN A 59 -12.25 -1.44 -8.66
CA ASN A 59 -13.36 -1.08 -9.55
C ASN A 59 -13.50 0.43 -9.82
N LYS A 60 -12.84 1.28 -9.01
CA LYS A 60 -12.93 2.75 -9.08
C LYS A 60 -11.63 3.42 -9.49
N ARG A 61 -10.55 2.65 -9.60
CA ARG A 61 -9.19 3.15 -9.86
C ARG A 61 -8.60 2.40 -11.05
N THR A 62 -7.65 3.04 -11.73
CA THR A 62 -6.89 2.36 -12.79
C THR A 62 -5.88 1.40 -12.17
N LEU A 63 -5.47 0.37 -12.92
CA LEU A 63 -4.40 -0.55 -12.52
C LEU A 63 -3.11 0.19 -12.15
N SER A 64 -2.78 1.26 -12.89
CA SER A 64 -1.62 2.10 -12.61
C SER A 64 -1.71 2.80 -11.25
N THR A 65 -2.90 3.23 -10.84
CA THR A 65 -3.13 3.82 -9.51
C THR A 65 -3.01 2.77 -8.42
N ILE A 66 -3.61 1.59 -8.61
CA ILE A 66 -3.47 0.47 -7.66
C ILE A 66 -2.00 0.06 -7.51
N LEU A 67 -1.26 -0.07 -8.62
CA LEU A 67 0.15 -0.40 -8.59
C LEU A 67 0.97 0.65 -7.83
N ARG A 68 0.68 1.95 -8.03
CA ARG A 68 1.31 3.02 -7.27
C ARG A 68 1.03 2.89 -5.77
N TYR A 69 -0.20 2.57 -5.38
CA TYR A 69 -0.55 2.39 -3.97
C TYR A 69 0.26 1.26 -3.34
N ILE A 70 0.38 0.14 -4.04
CA ILE A 70 1.21 -1.00 -3.59
C ILE A 70 2.67 -0.59 -3.44
N VAL A 71 3.24 0.07 -4.45
CA VAL A 71 4.63 0.55 -4.44
C VAL A 71 4.90 1.45 -3.23
N HIS A 72 3.99 2.40 -2.98
CA HIS A 72 4.18 3.39 -1.92
C HIS A 72 3.89 2.85 -0.53
N ILE A 73 2.75 2.17 -0.31
CA ILE A 73 2.41 1.60 1.00
C ILE A 73 3.39 0.50 1.38
N GLY A 74 3.74 -0.36 0.43
CA GLY A 74 4.63 -1.48 0.66
C GLY A 74 6.11 -1.13 0.59
N ASN A 75 6.49 0.09 0.19
CA ASN A 75 7.88 0.45 -0.10
C ASN A 75 8.57 -0.61 -1.00
N LEU A 76 7.88 -0.99 -2.08
CA LEU A 76 8.29 -2.12 -2.93
C LEU A 76 8.87 -1.65 -4.26
N SER A 77 9.78 -2.45 -4.81
CA SER A 77 10.12 -2.34 -6.22
C SER A 77 8.90 -2.66 -7.09
N ILE A 78 8.89 -2.15 -8.32
CA ILE A 78 7.81 -2.42 -9.29
C ILE A 78 7.61 -3.93 -9.48
N TYR A 79 8.69 -4.72 -9.51
CA TYR A 79 8.60 -6.17 -9.62
C TYR A 79 7.77 -6.80 -8.49
N HIS A 80 8.11 -6.52 -7.22
CA HIS A 80 7.37 -7.07 -6.08
C HIS A 80 5.94 -6.51 -5.99
N ALA A 81 5.74 -5.25 -6.38
CA ALA A 81 4.42 -4.65 -6.41
C ALA A 81 3.48 -5.34 -7.43
N ASN A 82 4.01 -5.77 -8.59
CA ASN A 82 3.23 -6.55 -9.55
C ASN A 82 2.77 -7.90 -8.98
N LEU A 83 3.61 -8.57 -8.17
CA LEU A 83 3.20 -9.84 -7.53
C LEU A 83 2.01 -9.66 -6.57
N ILE A 84 1.86 -8.48 -5.94
CA ILE A 84 0.68 -8.15 -5.14
C ILE A 84 -0.48 -7.75 -6.03
N LEU A 85 -0.22 -6.97 -7.09
CA LEU A 85 -1.25 -6.56 -8.06
C LEU A 85 -1.94 -7.77 -8.67
N ASP A 86 -1.19 -8.81 -9.06
CA ASP A 86 -1.74 -10.06 -9.61
C ASP A 86 -2.76 -10.69 -8.64
N LYS A 87 -2.48 -10.68 -7.33
CA LYS A 87 -3.41 -11.18 -6.30
C LYS A 87 -4.66 -10.32 -6.14
N VAL A 88 -4.57 -9.02 -6.44
CA VAL A 88 -5.73 -8.10 -6.43
C VAL A 88 -6.65 -8.37 -7.64
N LEU A 89 -6.10 -8.85 -8.75
CA LEU A 89 -6.83 -9.07 -10.01
C LEU A 89 -7.46 -10.47 -10.15
N ILE A 90 -7.06 -11.41 -9.29
CA ILE A 90 -7.63 -12.77 -9.17
C ILE A 90 -8.76 -12.75 -8.13
#